data_AF-A0A2V2AVU6-F1
#
_entry.id   AF-A0A2V2AVU6-F1
#
_cell.length_a   1.000
_cell.length_b   1.000
_cell.length_c   1.000
_cell.angle_alpha   90.00
_cell.angle_beta   90.00
_cell.angle_gamma   90.00
#
_symmetry.space_group_name_H-M   'P 1'
#
loop_
_entity.id
_entity.type
_entity.pdbx_description
1 polymer ?
#
loop_
_entity_poly.entity_id
_entity_poly.type
_entity_poly.pdbx_seq_one_letter_code
_entity_poly.pdbx_strand_id
1 'polypeptide(L)'
;MPAGRRRSGVRCCRRLIANEPDNRDQAEYQDKVRQIRADNDIPAGDDLMFVEVTVLDPSEFESGLRVRGEVLHNRYRVLTLESSTVPNALAALLLHIRDETGRRPHIYFEWTEGNPMANFLRFFLFGQGEVAPVTREVIREAEPDRGRRPHVHAG
;
A
#
# COMPACT_ATOMS: atom_id res chain seq x y z
N MET A 1 -26.06 -23.95 -14.48
CA MET A 1 -26.13 -23.42 -13.10
C MET A 1 -24.70 -23.12 -12.63
N PRO A 2 -24.19 -21.87 -12.66
CA PRO A 2 -22.88 -21.61 -12.09
C PRO A 2 -22.99 -21.22 -10.61
N ALA A 3 -22.10 -21.82 -9.83
CA ALA A 3 -22.00 -21.71 -8.39
C ALA A 3 -21.81 -20.25 -7.93
N GLY A 4 -22.52 -19.90 -6.86
CA GLY A 4 -22.41 -18.61 -6.19
C GLY A 4 -21.00 -18.38 -5.67
N ARG A 5 -20.25 -17.47 -6.30
CA ARG A 5 -19.12 -16.81 -5.66
C ARG A 5 -19.65 -16.13 -4.40
N ARG A 6 -19.28 -16.65 -3.23
CA ARG A 6 -19.43 -15.94 -1.97
C ARG A 6 -18.73 -14.59 -2.13
N ARG A 7 -19.53 -13.53 -2.23
CA ARG A 7 -19.06 -12.15 -2.10
C ARG A 7 -18.56 -12.00 -0.67
N SER A 8 -17.28 -12.30 -0.46
CA SER A 8 -16.54 -11.77 0.67
C SER A 8 -16.79 -10.26 0.64
N GLY A 9 -17.44 -9.74 1.68
CA GLY A 9 -17.79 -8.34 1.83
C GLY A 9 -16.54 -7.49 2.05
N VAL A 10 -15.70 -7.39 1.03
CA VAL A 10 -14.69 -6.34 0.93
C VAL A 10 -15.50 -5.05 0.80
N ARG A 11 -15.77 -4.37 1.92
CA ARG A 11 -16.05 -2.94 1.88
C ARG A 11 -14.88 -2.36 1.09
N CYS A 12 -15.20 -1.84 -0.10
CA CYS A 12 -14.22 -1.55 -1.12
C CYS A 12 -13.17 -0.64 -0.54
N CYS A 13 -11.99 -1.21 -0.22
CA CYS A 13 -10.95 -0.48 0.44
C CYS A 13 -10.35 0.46 -0.60
N ARG A 14 -10.88 1.68 -0.62
CA ARG A 14 -10.47 2.73 -1.54
C ARG A 14 -9.19 3.40 -1.05
N ARG A 15 -8.78 3.18 0.19
CA ARG A 15 -7.72 3.94 0.87
C ARG A 15 -6.73 3.01 1.53
N LEU A 16 -5.55 2.96 0.94
CA LEU A 16 -4.41 2.14 1.34
C LEU A 16 -3.36 3.07 1.95
N ILE A 17 -2.73 2.62 3.02
CA ILE A 17 -1.66 3.34 3.70
C ILE A 17 -0.38 2.55 3.49
N ALA A 18 0.60 3.12 2.81
CA ALA A 18 1.94 2.51 2.77
C ALA A 18 2.54 2.59 4.18
N ASN A 19 2.81 1.44 4.78
CA ASN A 19 3.40 1.32 6.10
C ASN A 19 4.75 0.62 6.03
N GLU A 20 5.72 1.18 6.73
CA GLU A 20 6.95 0.49 7.07
C GLU A 20 6.74 -0.07 8.48
N PRO A 21 6.77 -1.41 8.67
CA PRO A 21 6.57 -1.99 10.00
C PRO A 21 7.80 -1.71 10.86
N ASP A 22 7.62 -0.94 11.95
CA ASP A 22 8.63 -0.82 13.01
C ASP A 22 8.39 -1.89 14.08
N ASN A 23 7.88 -1.52 15.25
CA ASN A 23 7.59 -2.44 16.34
C ASN A 23 6.22 -3.14 16.19
N ARG A 24 5.41 -2.72 15.20
CA ARG A 24 4.04 -3.19 14.95
C ARG A 24 3.15 -3.13 16.19
N ASP A 25 3.43 -2.19 17.09
CA ASP A 25 2.67 -2.03 18.33
C ASP A 25 1.35 -1.29 18.06
N GLN A 26 0.44 -1.36 19.03
CA GLN A 26 -0.88 -0.77 18.81
C GLN A 26 -0.81 0.75 18.69
N ALA A 27 0.11 1.42 19.38
CA ALA A 27 0.24 2.86 19.45
C ALA A 27 0.71 3.43 18.11
N GLU A 28 1.67 2.79 17.47
CA GLU A 28 2.19 3.12 16.13
C GLU A 28 1.04 3.19 15.10
N TYR A 29 0.21 2.15 15.02
CA TYR A 29 -0.95 2.17 14.13
C TYR A 29 -2.01 3.19 14.57
N GLN A 30 -2.16 3.49 15.87
CA GLN A 30 -3.12 4.51 16.35
C GLN A 30 -2.71 5.90 15.89
N ASP A 31 -1.45 6.25 16.11
CA ASP A 31 -0.90 7.55 15.81
C ASP A 31 -0.84 7.77 14.30
N LYS A 32 -0.47 6.74 13.53
CA LYS A 32 -0.46 6.80 12.06
C LYS A 32 -1.85 6.96 11.47
N VAL A 33 -2.87 6.25 11.97
CA VAL A 33 -4.26 6.50 11.55
C VAL A 33 -4.68 7.92 11.90
N ARG A 34 -4.30 8.42 13.09
CA ARG A 34 -4.67 9.77 13.52
C ARG A 34 -4.02 10.84 12.63
N GLN A 35 -2.73 10.69 12.32
CA GLN A 35 -1.98 11.60 11.47
C GLN A 35 -2.56 11.63 10.04
N ILE A 36 -2.67 10.48 9.39
CA ILE A 36 -3.21 10.38 8.02
C ILE A 36 -4.62 10.95 7.91
N ARG A 37 -5.46 10.74 8.93
CA ARG A 37 -6.81 11.31 8.96
C ARG A 37 -6.81 12.82 9.12
N ALA A 38 -5.90 13.38 9.93
CA ALA A 38 -5.76 14.81 10.11
C ALA A 38 -5.18 15.49 8.87
N ASP A 39 -4.16 14.90 8.26
CA ASP A 39 -3.41 15.49 7.15
C ASP A 39 -4.17 15.40 5.81
N ASN A 40 -5.06 14.41 5.67
CA ASN A 40 -5.78 14.13 4.42
C ASN A 40 -7.32 14.28 4.53
N ASP A 41 -7.83 14.91 5.60
CA ASP A 41 -9.26 15.13 5.86
C ASP A 41 -10.12 13.85 5.71
N ILE A 42 -9.59 12.70 6.14
CA ILE A 42 -10.27 11.41 5.96
C ILE A 42 -11.32 11.21 7.06
N PRO A 43 -12.61 11.02 6.72
CA PRO A 43 -13.65 10.80 7.70
C PRO A 43 -13.40 9.54 8.55
N ALA A 44 -13.76 9.60 9.85
CA ALA A 44 -13.52 8.50 10.78
C ALA A 44 -14.22 7.17 10.40
N GLY A 45 -15.28 7.25 9.58
CA GLY A 45 -16.04 6.09 9.08
C GLY A 45 -15.46 5.43 7.82
N ASP A 46 -14.43 6.03 7.21
CA ASP A 46 -13.77 5.44 6.04
C ASP A 46 -12.78 4.34 6.46
N ASP A 47 -12.89 3.19 5.78
CA ASP A 47 -12.08 2.00 6.04
C ASP A 47 -10.67 2.22 5.48
N LEU A 48 -9.67 2.09 6.36
CA LEU A 48 -8.26 2.24 6.04
C LEU A 48 -7.58 0.88 6.14
N MET A 49 -6.74 0.57 5.15
CA MET A 49 -5.97 -0.66 5.12
C MET A 49 -4.49 -0.33 5.00
N PHE A 50 -3.69 -0.90 5.89
CA PHE A 50 -2.26 -0.77 5.84
C PHE A 50 -1.69 -1.72 4.79
N VAL A 51 -0.61 -1.31 4.15
CA VAL A 51 0.10 -2.05 3.12
C VAL A 51 1.57 -2.04 3.50
N GLU A 52 2.08 -3.21 3.85
CA GLU A 52 3.46 -3.43 4.26
C GLU A 52 4.16 -4.24 3.17
N VAL A 53 5.28 -3.74 2.66
CA VAL A 53 6.07 -4.43 1.65
C VAL A 53 7.37 -4.90 2.26
N THR A 54 7.57 -6.21 2.27
CA THR A 54 8.83 -6.85 2.59
C THR A 54 9.63 -7.02 1.32
N VAL A 55 10.80 -6.36 1.27
CA VAL A 55 11.72 -6.51 0.14
C VAL A 55 12.53 -7.78 0.32
N LEU A 56 12.33 -8.76 -0.58
CA LEU A 56 13.10 -10.00 -0.62
C LEU A 56 14.26 -9.88 -1.61
N ASP A 57 15.32 -10.66 -1.39
CA ASP A 57 16.44 -10.74 -2.31
C ASP A 57 15.97 -11.26 -3.68
N PRO A 58 16.42 -10.66 -4.81
CA PRO A 58 16.06 -11.11 -6.16
C PRO A 58 16.40 -12.59 -6.44
N SER A 59 17.28 -13.22 -5.67
CA SER A 59 17.59 -14.65 -5.76
C SER A 59 16.49 -15.58 -5.21
N GLU A 60 15.61 -15.07 -4.33
CA GLU A 60 14.44 -15.80 -3.82
C GLU A 60 13.14 -15.49 -4.59
N PHE A 61 13.27 -14.80 -5.74
CA PHE A 61 12.10 -14.27 -6.44
C PHE A 61 11.29 -15.37 -7.13
N GLU A 62 10.14 -15.71 -6.57
CA GLU A 62 9.05 -16.29 -7.34
C GLU A 62 8.40 -15.21 -8.21
N SER A 63 8.04 -15.56 -9.44
CA SER A 63 7.49 -14.66 -10.46
C SER A 63 6.08 -14.09 -10.15
N GLY A 64 5.57 -14.24 -8.93
CA GLY A 64 4.25 -13.80 -8.50
C GLY A 64 4.29 -12.96 -7.23
N LEU A 65 3.49 -11.88 -7.21
CA LEU A 65 3.29 -11.06 -6.01
C LEU A 65 2.44 -11.84 -4.99
N ARG A 66 3.03 -12.22 -3.86
CA ARG A 66 2.29 -12.83 -2.74
C ARG A 66 1.70 -11.73 -1.87
N VAL A 67 0.37 -11.77 -1.69
CA VAL A 67 -0.37 -10.83 -0.85
C VAL A 67 -1.05 -11.61 0.27
N ARG A 68 -0.80 -11.23 1.52
CA ARG A 68 -1.45 -11.80 2.71
C ARG A 68 -2.20 -10.72 3.45
N GLY A 69 -3.45 -11.01 3.83
CA GLY A 69 -4.25 -10.14 4.66
C GLY A 69 -4.25 -10.61 6.09
N GLU A 70 -3.91 -9.73 7.03
CA GLU A 70 -3.95 -9.99 8.45
C GLU A 70 -4.70 -8.87 9.20
N VAL A 71 -5.22 -9.22 10.38
CA VAL A 71 -5.88 -8.27 11.27
C VAL A 71 -5.04 -8.12 12.53
N LEU A 72 -4.32 -7.00 12.64
CA LEU A 72 -3.53 -6.69 13.82
C LEU A 72 -4.38 -6.01 14.89
N HIS A 73 -4.07 -6.32 16.15
CA HIS A 73 -4.71 -5.73 17.34
C HIS A 73 -6.25 -5.84 17.31
N ASN A 74 -6.78 -6.86 16.62
CA ASN A 74 -8.21 -7.12 16.41
C ASN A 74 -8.99 -5.97 15.74
N ARG A 75 -8.31 -5.00 15.11
CA ARG A 75 -8.93 -3.78 14.55
C ARG A 75 -8.31 -3.28 13.25
N TYR A 76 -7.00 -3.47 13.04
CA TYR A 76 -6.30 -2.92 11.89
C TYR A 76 -6.15 -3.97 10.81
N ARG A 77 -6.58 -3.64 9.60
CA ARG A 77 -6.38 -4.51 8.44
C ARG A 77 -5.04 -4.17 7.81
N VAL A 78 -4.18 -5.15 7.67
CA VAL A 78 -2.86 -5.02 7.08
C VAL A 78 -2.75 -6.01 5.93
N LEU A 79 -2.29 -5.53 4.78
CA LEU A 79 -1.85 -6.35 3.65
C LEU A 79 -0.33 -6.40 3.69
N THR A 80 0.22 -7.59 3.84
CA THR A 80 1.66 -7.84 3.72
C THR A 80 1.96 -8.39 2.33
N LEU A 81 2.99 -7.82 1.69
CA LEU A 81 3.43 -8.16 0.34
C LEU A 81 4.91 -8.46 0.32
N GLU A 82 5.28 -9.46 -0.46
CA GLU A 82 6.67 -9.84 -0.71
C GLU A 82 7.05 -9.49 -2.15
N SER A 83 8.11 -8.68 -2.34
CA SER A 83 8.55 -8.22 -3.68
C SER A 83 10.03 -7.84 -3.71
N SER A 84 10.62 -7.66 -4.88
CA SER A 84 12.01 -7.24 -5.08
C SER A 84 12.17 -5.73 -5.00
N THR A 85 11.09 -4.98 -5.25
CA THR A 85 11.06 -3.54 -5.06
C THR A 85 9.70 -3.10 -4.49
N VAL A 86 9.74 -2.11 -3.60
CA VAL A 86 8.54 -1.49 -3.01
C VAL A 86 7.62 -0.90 -4.09
N PRO A 87 8.12 -0.08 -5.05
CA PRO A 87 7.25 0.53 -6.07
C PRO A 87 6.50 -0.48 -6.93
N ASN A 88 7.16 -1.57 -7.34
CA ASN A 88 6.53 -2.59 -8.17
C ASN A 88 5.44 -3.34 -7.39
N ALA A 89 5.70 -3.65 -6.12
CA ALA A 89 4.72 -4.31 -5.25
C ALA A 89 3.45 -3.46 -5.11
N LEU A 90 3.64 -2.18 -4.81
CA LEU A 90 2.54 -1.24 -4.63
C LEU A 90 1.78 -1.02 -5.93
N ALA A 91 2.46 -0.82 -7.05
CA ALA A 91 1.82 -0.65 -8.35
C ALA A 91 1.00 -1.89 -8.74
N ALA A 92 1.58 -3.08 -8.61
CA ALA A 92 0.90 -4.34 -8.91
C ALA A 92 -0.33 -4.56 -8.01
N LEU A 93 -0.22 -4.28 -6.71
CA LEU A 93 -1.35 -4.35 -5.79
C LEU A 93 -2.47 -3.37 -6.18
N LEU A 94 -2.13 -2.12 -6.49
CA LEU A 94 -3.10 -1.09 -6.83
C LEU A 94 -3.84 -1.39 -8.14
N LEU A 95 -3.11 -1.89 -9.15
CA LEU A 95 -3.70 -2.33 -10.41
C LEU A 95 -4.60 -3.54 -10.20
N HIS A 96 -4.16 -4.51 -9.39
CA HIS A 96 -4.96 -5.70 -9.07
C HIS A 96 -6.26 -5.33 -8.34
N ILE A 97 -6.20 -4.50 -7.29
CA ILE A 97 -7.39 -4.01 -6.58
C ILE A 97 -8.34 -3.28 -7.53
N ARG A 98 -7.79 -2.46 -8.43
CA ARG A 98 -8.61 -1.76 -9.43
C ARG A 98 -9.31 -2.73 -10.37
N ASP A 99 -8.60 -3.72 -10.89
CA ASP A 99 -9.14 -4.67 -11.88
C ASP A 99 -10.19 -5.59 -11.24
N GLU A 100 -10.01 -5.98 -9.97
CA GLU A 100 -10.98 -6.80 -9.25
C GLU A 100 -12.22 -6.02 -8.78
N THR A 101 -12.04 -4.78 -8.31
CA THR A 101 -13.13 -4.00 -7.70
C THR A 101 -13.80 -3.02 -8.65
N GLY A 102 -13.18 -2.74 -9.80
CA GLY A 102 -13.58 -1.70 -10.74
C GLY A 102 -13.47 -0.28 -10.20
N ARG A 103 -12.91 -0.07 -9.00
CA ARG A 103 -12.74 1.24 -8.36
C ARG A 103 -11.27 1.65 -8.37
N ARG A 104 -11.01 2.96 -8.41
CA ARG A 104 -9.63 3.47 -8.33
C ARG A 104 -9.18 3.51 -6.87
N PRO A 105 -8.17 2.73 -6.46
CA PRO A 105 -7.61 2.84 -5.12
C PRO A 105 -6.77 4.11 -5.00
N HIS A 106 -6.73 4.64 -3.78
CA HIS A 106 -5.86 5.71 -3.35
C HIS A 106 -4.85 5.13 -2.36
N ILE A 107 -3.57 5.41 -2.58
CA ILE A 107 -2.51 5.07 -1.64
C ILE A 107 -1.93 6.34 -1.04
N TYR A 108 -1.72 6.32 0.28
CA TYR A 108 -1.13 7.41 1.05
C TYR A 108 0.26 6.99 1.50
N PHE A 109 1.27 7.79 1.17
CA PHE A 109 2.63 7.68 1.66
C PHE A 109 2.82 8.75 2.72
N GLU A 110 2.80 8.37 4.00
CA GLU A 110 3.05 9.28 5.10
C GLU A 110 4.21 8.73 5.94
N TRP A 111 5.31 9.47 5.94
CA TRP A 111 6.56 9.12 6.60
C TRP A 111 6.50 9.66 8.04
N THR A 112 6.44 8.78 9.03
CA THR A 112 6.46 9.20 10.43
C THR A 112 7.82 9.80 10.75
N GLU A 113 7.85 11.11 11.03
CA GLU A 113 9.06 11.88 11.36
C GLU A 113 9.50 11.49 12.79
N GLY A 114 10.18 10.35 12.91
CA GLY A 114 10.55 9.78 14.20
C GLY A 114 11.27 8.43 14.15
N ASN A 115 11.21 7.69 13.03
CA ASN A 115 11.99 6.46 12.88
C ASN A 115 13.20 6.66 11.92
N PRO A 116 14.45 6.62 12.40
CA PRO A 116 15.69 6.75 11.62
C PRO A 116 15.95 5.63 10.57
N MET A 117 14.89 5.01 10.04
CA MET A 117 14.86 4.12 8.86
C MET A 117 14.53 4.85 7.54
N ALA A 118 14.12 6.12 7.67
CA ALA A 118 14.24 7.16 6.65
C ALA A 118 15.67 7.32 6.07
N ASN A 119 16.69 6.68 6.65
CA ASN A 119 18.06 6.64 6.13
C ASN A 119 18.40 5.40 5.29
N PHE A 120 17.51 4.40 5.19
CA PHE A 120 17.78 3.11 4.52
C PHE A 120 16.92 2.85 3.28
N LEU A 121 15.67 3.36 3.23
CA LEU A 121 14.95 3.60 1.97
C LEU A 121 15.75 4.51 1.00
N ARG A 122 16.69 5.25 1.59
CA ARG A 122 17.42 6.42 1.07
C ARG A 122 18.69 6.13 0.29
N PHE A 123 19.24 4.92 0.30
CA PHE A 123 20.42 4.58 -0.51
C PHE A 123 20.14 3.64 -1.68
N PHE A 124 19.01 2.92 -1.68
CA PHE A 124 18.91 1.66 -2.44
C PHE A 124 17.95 1.65 -3.63
N LEU A 125 17.02 2.61 -3.75
CA LEU A 125 16.19 2.76 -4.95
C LEU A 125 16.93 3.48 -6.11
N PHE A 126 18.26 3.27 -6.19
CA PHE A 126 19.21 3.56 -7.28
C PHE A 126 20.02 4.86 -7.30
N GLY A 127 20.01 5.66 -6.24
CA GLY A 127 20.59 6.99 -6.32
C GLY A 127 19.51 8.02 -6.60
N GLN A 128 19.50 9.02 -5.72
CA GLN A 128 18.62 10.19 -5.72
C GLN A 128 17.14 9.83 -5.77
N GLY A 129 16.68 9.37 -4.60
CA GLY A 129 15.46 8.62 -4.37
C GLY A 129 14.14 9.34 -4.56
N GLU A 130 13.11 8.54 -4.85
CA GLU A 130 11.76 9.04 -5.04
C GLU A 130 10.72 7.86 -5.18
N VAL A 131 10.38 7.14 -4.07
CA VAL A 131 9.42 5.99 -4.10
C VAL A 131 8.07 6.35 -4.70
N ALA A 132 7.47 7.45 -4.23
CA ALA A 132 6.14 7.87 -4.66
C ALA A 132 6.08 8.17 -6.15
N PRO A 133 6.99 8.95 -6.75
CA PRO A 133 6.97 9.17 -8.20
C PRO A 133 7.45 7.97 -9.01
N VAL A 134 8.35 7.09 -8.52
CA VAL A 134 8.62 5.82 -9.21
C VAL A 134 7.37 4.94 -9.25
N THR A 135 6.64 4.85 -8.13
CA THR A 135 5.36 4.13 -8.08
C THR A 135 4.37 4.75 -9.07
N ARG A 136 4.28 6.08 -9.11
CA ARG A 136 3.45 6.81 -10.06
C ARG A 136 3.85 6.55 -11.52
N GLU A 137 5.13 6.39 -11.79
CA GLU A 137 5.69 6.15 -13.12
C GLU A 137 5.42 4.72 -13.59
N VAL A 138 5.62 3.72 -12.73
CA VAL A 138 5.23 2.33 -13.00
C VAL A 138 3.73 2.24 -13.28
N ILE A 139 2.90 2.95 -12.50
CA ILE A 139 1.45 3.04 -12.75
C ILE A 139 1.16 3.75 -14.08
N ARG A 140 1.91 4.79 -14.44
CA ARG A 140 1.73 5.55 -15.68
C ARG A 140 2.00 4.69 -16.91
N GLU A 141 3.04 3.86 -16.84
CA GLU A 141 3.44 2.94 -17.90
C GLU A 141 2.46 1.78 -18.03
N ALA A 142 2.05 1.19 -16.91
CA ALA A 142 1.13 0.06 -16.89
C ALA A 142 -0.32 0.47 -17.23
N GLU A 143 -0.73 1.71 -16.96
CA GLU A 143 -2.05 2.24 -17.32
C GLU A 143 -1.95 3.58 -18.05
N PRO A 144 -2.09 3.61 -19.39
CA PRO A 144 -2.04 4.86 -20.15
C PRO A 144 -3.26 5.77 -19.90
N ASP A 145 -4.42 5.25 -19.50
CA ASP A 145 -5.62 6.05 -19.26
C ASP A 145 -5.59 6.78 -17.90
N ARG A 146 -5.48 8.11 -17.93
CA ARG A 146 -5.54 8.97 -16.73
C ARG A 146 -6.83 8.78 -15.92
N GLY A 147 -7.92 8.46 -16.60
CA GLY A 147 -9.23 8.13 -16.02
C GLY A 147 -9.32 6.73 -15.42
N ARG A 148 -8.22 5.99 -15.30
CA ARG A 148 -8.21 4.67 -14.66
C ARG A 148 -7.00 4.45 -13.75
N ARG A 149 -6.11 5.42 -13.67
CA ARG A 149 -4.91 5.37 -12.82
C ARG A 149 -5.28 5.42 -11.33
N PRO A 150 -4.74 4.50 -10.52
CA PRO A 150 -4.67 4.67 -9.08
C PRO A 150 -4.05 6.02 -8.70
N HIS A 151 -4.53 6.60 -7.60
CA HIS A 151 -4.02 7.87 -7.09
C HIS A 151 -2.96 7.63 -6.02
N VAL A 152 -1.81 8.27 -6.19
CA VAL A 152 -0.71 8.27 -5.23
C VAL A 152 -0.69 9.63 -4.54
N HIS A 153 -0.91 9.65 -3.23
CA HIS A 153 -0.77 10.83 -2.39
C HIS A 153 0.55 10.72 -1.64
N ALA A 154 1.42 11.69 -1.84
CA ALA A 154 2.68 11.84 -1.12
C ALA A 154 2.60 13.16 -0.36
N GLY A 155 2.62 13.08 0.98
CA GLY A 155 2.72 14.22 1.89
C GLY A 155 4.16 14.58 2.16
#